data_AF-A0A2S8P8L8-F1
#
_entry.id   AF-A0A2S8P8L8-F1
#
_cell.length_a   1.000
_cell.length_b   1.000
_cell.length_c   1.000
_cell.angle_alpha   90.00
_cell.angle_beta   90.00
_cell.angle_gamma   90.00
#
_symmetry.space_group_name_H-M   'P 1'
#
loop_
_entity.id
_entity.type
_entity.pdbx_description
1 polymer ?
#
loop_
_entity_poly.entity_id
_entity_poly.type
_entity_poly.pdbx_seq_one_letter_code
_entity_poly.pdbx_strand_id
1 'polypeptide(L)'
;MTLLITQYYKSENDEVELSQEEMDICSYISQNNEDNYDQLISEDPRWNVFLQLTRLRKSLLNWYDFKPGSTLLEIGGGFGALTGLLCDHCAEVVSVEESLQRAKQIEERHKNRTNLKIYAANIKDIPLDQKFDYITLIGLLEFEGKGSKDRLIYSDFLRSIGERLKPGGKLIIAVENRFGLKYLCGAPDPYYGIPFAQINQSSYKKGTGYSFSKQELTTIIENAGYKHFKFYYPLPDYRLPQLIYSEKFIPKTSLKERLTPYYIDSSSLLAYENDLYDDVIENNALEFVANSFLVECSLNDMDFCNVIYAAVSTDRGRRDGFATTIHSDGNVKKTPLYSEGLPQLQNIKENHDELESSQLKVIRTLIKENRLVMPYVAYDTLSDYLKLIIRTNPEEFILLFDQLYNSILQSSTKTEHMNPSFHGYNDSLDYGVILEKAYIDMIPVNCFHHDNELIFFDQEFVKEHYPAKYVLFRALKYTYFFIQDAERYIPLGDMQERYGLNHLWEEFEKEEYNFVSLNRKYNEYHNFLKRTYIDRNGMRVNAKKLLKANRKND
;
A
#
# COMPACT_ATOMS: atom_id res chain seq x y z
N MET A 1 -7.12 -4.42 -30.69
CA MET A 1 -8.25 -4.10 -29.80
C MET A 1 -8.56 -5.35 -29.02
N THR A 2 -9.15 -5.16 -27.84
CA THR A 2 -9.50 -6.25 -26.93
C THR A 2 -10.50 -7.18 -27.59
N LEU A 3 -10.43 -8.48 -27.27
CA LEU A 3 -11.32 -9.50 -27.81
C LEU A 3 -12.19 -10.10 -26.71
N LEU A 4 -13.50 -9.84 -26.74
CA LEU A 4 -14.48 -10.52 -25.89
C LEU A 4 -15.00 -11.81 -26.56
N ILE A 5 -14.93 -12.93 -25.83
CA ILE A 5 -15.34 -14.26 -26.28
C ILE A 5 -16.53 -14.70 -25.43
N THR A 6 -17.69 -14.84 -26.08
CA THR A 6 -18.96 -15.19 -25.43
C THR A 6 -19.46 -16.59 -25.80
N GLN A 7 -18.73 -17.35 -26.63
CA GLN A 7 -19.18 -18.65 -27.12
C GLN A 7 -19.32 -19.74 -26.04
N TYR A 8 -18.70 -19.54 -24.87
CA TYR A 8 -18.76 -20.44 -23.72
C TYR A 8 -19.65 -19.91 -22.59
N TYR A 9 -20.30 -18.76 -22.83
CA TYR A 9 -21.23 -18.18 -21.87
C TYR A 9 -22.47 -19.08 -21.73
N LYS A 10 -22.87 -19.35 -20.49
CA LYS A 10 -24.12 -20.04 -20.15
C LYS A 10 -25.01 -19.06 -19.41
N SER A 11 -26.25 -18.88 -19.85
CA SER A 11 -27.19 -17.95 -19.24
C SER A 11 -27.53 -18.26 -17.78
N GLU A 12 -27.37 -19.52 -17.37
CA GLU A 12 -27.51 -19.98 -15.98
C GLU A 12 -26.42 -19.39 -15.06
N ASN A 13 -25.28 -18.94 -15.61
CA ASN A 13 -24.20 -18.34 -14.83
C ASN A 13 -24.44 -16.85 -14.51
N ASP A 14 -25.44 -16.22 -15.12
CA ASP A 14 -25.84 -14.81 -14.92
C ASP A 14 -27.16 -14.73 -14.11
N GLU A 15 -27.46 -15.74 -13.28
CA GLU A 15 -28.67 -15.82 -12.44
C GLU A 15 -28.85 -14.64 -11.45
N VAL A 16 -27.85 -13.78 -11.30
CA VAL A 16 -27.89 -12.58 -10.44
C VAL A 16 -27.76 -11.33 -11.30
N GLU A 17 -28.85 -10.58 -11.45
CA GLU A 17 -28.81 -9.23 -12.02
C GLU A 17 -27.80 -8.36 -11.26
N LEU A 18 -27.06 -7.51 -11.99
CA LEU A 18 -26.20 -6.52 -11.35
C LEU A 18 -27.02 -5.67 -10.38
N SER A 19 -26.46 -5.45 -9.20
CA SER A 19 -27.03 -4.51 -8.24
C SER A 19 -27.06 -3.08 -8.82
N GLN A 20 -27.88 -2.19 -8.25
CA GLN A 20 -27.88 -0.77 -8.65
C GLN A 20 -26.48 -0.14 -8.54
N GLU A 21 -25.72 -0.50 -7.51
CA GLU A 21 -24.35 -0.02 -7.32
C GLU A 21 -23.43 -0.49 -8.46
N GLU A 22 -23.59 -1.72 -8.94
CA GLU A 22 -22.82 -2.24 -10.07
C GLU A 22 -23.25 -1.63 -11.42
N MET A 23 -24.53 -1.33 -11.59
CA MET A 23 -25.00 -0.57 -12.76
C MET A 23 -24.40 0.85 -12.80
N ASP A 24 -24.25 1.49 -11.64
CA ASP A 24 -23.57 2.79 -11.54
C ASP A 24 -22.08 2.66 -11.87
N ILE A 25 -21.40 1.58 -11.44
CA ILE A 25 -20.02 1.27 -11.85
C ILE A 25 -19.90 1.14 -13.37
N CYS A 26 -20.81 0.41 -14.02
CA CYS A 26 -20.85 0.30 -15.48
C CYS A 26 -21.00 1.69 -16.14
N SER A 27 -21.83 2.55 -15.55
CA SER A 27 -22.05 3.91 -16.04
C SER A 27 -20.76 4.74 -15.96
N TYR A 28 -20.04 4.71 -14.83
CA TYR A 28 -18.75 5.38 -14.68
C TYR A 28 -17.71 4.88 -15.70
N ILE A 29 -17.67 3.57 -15.96
CA ILE A 29 -16.75 2.99 -16.96
C ILE A 29 -17.05 3.53 -18.35
N SER A 30 -18.32 3.57 -18.75
CA SER A 30 -18.72 4.05 -20.08
C SER A 30 -18.51 5.55 -20.31
N GLN A 31 -18.47 6.35 -19.24
CA GLN A 31 -18.28 7.80 -19.30
C GLN A 31 -16.81 8.22 -19.45
N ASN A 32 -15.87 7.30 -19.28
CA ASN A 32 -14.45 7.60 -19.27
C ASN A 32 -13.70 6.78 -20.32
N ASN A 33 -12.81 7.43 -21.07
CA ASN A 33 -12.00 6.76 -22.09
C ASN A 33 -10.62 6.31 -21.57
N GLU A 34 -10.22 6.80 -20.40
CA GLU A 34 -8.96 6.44 -19.75
C GLU A 34 -9.21 5.59 -18.51
N ASP A 35 -8.28 4.69 -18.19
CA ASP A 35 -8.29 3.89 -16.96
C ASP A 35 -7.83 4.71 -15.74
N ASN A 36 -8.55 5.80 -15.46
CA ASN A 36 -8.31 6.74 -14.36
C ASN A 36 -9.64 7.35 -13.87
N TYR A 37 -10.19 6.79 -12.79
CA TYR A 37 -11.54 7.12 -12.31
C TYR A 37 -11.54 7.92 -11.00
N ASP A 38 -10.40 8.11 -10.34
CA ASP A 38 -10.35 8.64 -8.96
C ASP A 38 -11.03 10.01 -8.83
N GLN A 39 -10.84 10.91 -9.80
CA GLN A 39 -11.51 12.21 -9.82
C GLN A 39 -13.02 12.10 -10.14
N LEU A 40 -13.42 11.14 -10.98
CA LEU A 40 -14.82 10.94 -11.38
C LEU A 40 -15.67 10.42 -10.20
N ILE A 41 -15.07 9.60 -9.34
CA ILE A 41 -15.74 8.99 -8.20
C ILE A 41 -15.46 9.71 -6.87
N SER A 42 -14.79 10.88 -6.89
CA SER A 42 -14.33 11.54 -5.67
C SER A 42 -15.47 11.81 -4.69
N GLU A 43 -16.65 12.20 -5.20
CA GLU A 43 -17.85 12.50 -4.41
C GLU A 43 -18.70 11.26 -4.09
N ASP A 44 -18.39 10.08 -4.64
CA ASP A 44 -19.11 8.84 -4.34
C ASP A 44 -18.57 8.19 -3.05
N PRO A 45 -19.36 8.12 -1.97
CA PRO A 45 -18.89 7.58 -0.69
C PRO A 45 -18.89 6.04 -0.65
N ARG A 46 -19.47 5.37 -1.64
CA ARG A 46 -19.71 3.92 -1.63
C ARG A 46 -18.40 3.16 -1.79
N TRP A 47 -18.16 2.23 -0.87
CA TRP A 47 -16.92 1.47 -0.81
C TRP A 47 -16.70 0.60 -2.06
N ASN A 48 -17.73 -0.07 -2.55
CA ASN A 48 -17.58 -0.98 -3.69
C ASN A 48 -17.29 -0.18 -4.98
N VAL A 49 -17.98 0.94 -5.21
CA VAL A 49 -17.65 1.88 -6.31
C VAL A 49 -16.18 2.29 -6.25
N PHE A 50 -15.73 2.74 -5.07
CA PHE A 50 -14.33 3.11 -4.86
C PHE A 50 -13.38 1.95 -5.18
N LEU A 51 -13.60 0.77 -4.59
CA LEU A 51 -12.73 -0.39 -4.71
C LEU A 51 -12.59 -0.90 -6.16
N GLN A 52 -13.67 -0.87 -6.95
CA GLN A 52 -13.67 -1.38 -8.33
C GLN A 52 -13.00 -0.42 -9.33
N LEU A 53 -12.99 0.88 -9.02
CA LEU A 53 -12.58 1.93 -9.96
C LEU A 53 -11.27 2.62 -9.57
N THR A 54 -10.89 2.61 -8.30
CA THR A 54 -9.68 3.30 -7.84
C THR A 54 -8.39 2.67 -8.35
N ARG A 55 -7.39 3.50 -8.65
CA ARG A 55 -6.04 3.01 -8.97
C ARG A 55 -5.32 2.39 -7.78
N LEU A 56 -5.74 2.71 -6.54
CA LEU A 56 -5.11 2.18 -5.33
C LEU A 56 -5.12 0.64 -5.27
N ARG A 57 -6.10 0.01 -5.94
CA ARG A 57 -6.18 -1.46 -6.09
C ARG A 57 -4.92 -2.05 -6.74
N LYS A 58 -4.30 -1.31 -7.68
CA LYS A 58 -3.13 -1.74 -8.45
C LYS A 58 -1.88 -1.92 -7.58
N SER A 59 -1.84 -1.34 -6.37
CA SER A 59 -0.75 -1.56 -5.41
C SER A 59 -0.55 -3.03 -5.04
N LEU A 60 -1.55 -3.89 -5.26
CA LEU A 60 -1.40 -5.31 -4.97
C LEU A 60 -0.29 -5.97 -5.81
N LEU A 61 -0.09 -5.56 -7.06
CA LEU A 61 0.79 -6.26 -8.01
C LEU A 61 1.71 -5.34 -8.83
N ASN A 62 1.58 -4.01 -8.76
CA ASN A 62 2.43 -3.11 -9.58
C ASN A 62 3.92 -3.10 -9.21
N TRP A 63 4.26 -3.62 -8.03
CA TRP A 63 5.63 -3.84 -7.57
C TRP A 63 6.18 -5.22 -7.97
N TYR A 64 5.31 -6.15 -8.39
CA TYR A 64 5.69 -7.53 -8.67
C TYR A 64 6.46 -7.60 -10.00
N ASP A 65 7.65 -8.19 -9.98
CA ASP A 65 8.55 -8.24 -11.13
C ASP A 65 8.16 -9.39 -12.08
N PHE A 66 7.04 -9.21 -12.80
CA PHE A 66 6.61 -10.14 -13.85
C PHE A 66 7.70 -10.29 -14.92
N LYS A 67 7.95 -11.53 -15.35
CA LYS A 67 8.93 -11.80 -16.41
C LYS A 67 8.50 -11.12 -17.72
N PRO A 68 9.35 -10.28 -18.34
CA PRO A 68 9.03 -9.69 -19.64
C PRO A 68 8.66 -10.75 -20.67
N GLY A 69 7.63 -10.49 -21.48
CA GLY A 69 7.18 -11.45 -22.49
C GLY A 69 6.27 -12.57 -21.97
N SER A 70 5.89 -12.57 -20.69
CA SER A 70 5.07 -13.63 -20.10
C SER A 70 3.61 -13.63 -20.58
N THR A 71 2.99 -14.81 -20.51
CA THR A 71 1.53 -14.98 -20.69
C THR A 71 0.84 -15.16 -19.33
N LEU A 72 -0.28 -14.48 -19.14
CA LEU A 72 -1.01 -14.47 -17.87
C LEU A 72 -2.48 -14.85 -18.05
N LEU A 73 -3.01 -15.65 -17.13
CA LEU A 73 -4.43 -15.93 -16.98
C LEU A 73 -4.96 -15.27 -15.69
N GLU A 74 -5.84 -14.29 -15.85
CA GLU A 74 -6.59 -13.64 -14.77
C GLU A 74 -7.92 -14.38 -14.56
N ILE A 75 -8.13 -14.97 -13.39
CA ILE A 75 -9.39 -15.60 -13.01
C ILE A 75 -10.19 -14.61 -12.16
N GLY A 76 -11.42 -14.31 -12.60
CA GLY A 76 -12.38 -13.35 -12.03
C GLY A 76 -11.91 -11.90 -12.17
N GLY A 77 -11.91 -11.40 -13.41
CA GLY A 77 -11.51 -10.03 -13.73
C GLY A 77 -12.43 -8.95 -13.15
N GLY A 78 -13.67 -9.29 -12.73
CA GLY A 78 -14.62 -8.34 -12.18
C GLY A 78 -14.87 -7.17 -13.13
N PHE A 79 -14.71 -5.93 -12.65
CA PHE A 79 -14.79 -4.72 -13.48
C PHE A 79 -13.43 -4.26 -14.05
N GLY A 80 -12.45 -5.15 -14.10
CA GLY A 80 -11.16 -4.93 -14.76
C GLY A 80 -10.18 -4.04 -14.00
N ALA A 81 -10.29 -3.98 -12.67
CA ALA A 81 -9.48 -3.10 -11.82
C ALA A 81 -7.96 -3.39 -11.90
N LEU A 82 -7.60 -4.67 -12.04
CA LEU A 82 -6.21 -5.12 -12.18
C LEU A 82 -5.85 -5.48 -13.62
N THR A 83 -6.81 -5.81 -14.48
CA THR A 83 -6.57 -6.27 -15.86
C THR A 83 -5.65 -5.35 -16.66
N GLY A 84 -5.84 -4.02 -16.56
CA GLY A 84 -5.00 -3.05 -17.24
C GLY A 84 -3.53 -3.11 -16.81
N LEU A 85 -3.28 -3.25 -15.50
CA LEU A 85 -1.94 -3.44 -14.94
C LEU A 85 -1.32 -4.73 -15.49
N LEU A 86 -2.07 -5.83 -15.51
CA LEU A 86 -1.57 -7.11 -16.02
C LEU A 86 -1.20 -6.99 -17.51
N CYS A 87 -1.96 -6.23 -18.30
CA CYS A 87 -1.65 -5.94 -19.71
C CYS A 87 -0.41 -5.07 -19.88
N ASP A 88 -0.07 -4.20 -18.91
CA ASP A 88 1.14 -3.39 -18.95
C ASP A 88 2.41 -4.23 -18.71
N HIS A 89 2.28 -5.33 -17.95
CA HIS A 89 3.42 -6.16 -17.54
C HIS A 89 3.60 -7.46 -18.36
N CYS A 90 2.55 -7.96 -19.01
CA CYS A 90 2.56 -9.24 -19.73
C CYS A 90 2.38 -9.05 -21.24
N ALA A 91 2.99 -9.93 -22.04
CA ALA A 91 2.84 -9.91 -23.50
C ALA A 91 1.46 -10.39 -23.96
N GLU A 92 0.80 -11.24 -23.18
CA GLU A 92 -0.58 -11.69 -23.41
C GLU A 92 -1.29 -11.87 -22.08
N VAL A 93 -2.51 -11.36 -22.00
CA VAL A 93 -3.43 -11.54 -20.87
C VAL A 93 -4.72 -12.17 -21.36
N VAL A 94 -5.11 -13.26 -20.71
CA VAL A 94 -6.44 -13.86 -20.82
C VAL A 94 -7.17 -13.60 -19.52
N SER A 95 -8.26 -12.85 -19.55
CA SER A 95 -9.13 -12.63 -18.39
C SER A 95 -10.37 -13.50 -18.52
N VAL A 96 -10.77 -14.17 -17.44
CA VAL A 96 -11.97 -14.99 -17.36
C VAL A 96 -12.89 -14.38 -16.32
N GLU A 97 -14.09 -13.97 -16.72
CA GLU A 97 -15.11 -13.43 -15.84
C GLU A 97 -16.43 -14.16 -16.11
N GLU A 98 -17.07 -14.66 -15.05
CA GLU A 98 -18.26 -15.49 -15.19
C GLU A 98 -19.47 -14.67 -15.63
N SER A 99 -19.60 -13.43 -15.13
CA SER A 99 -20.70 -12.56 -15.54
C SER A 99 -20.42 -11.88 -16.87
N LEU A 100 -21.34 -12.05 -17.83
CA LEU A 100 -21.23 -11.39 -19.13
C LEU A 100 -21.27 -9.86 -19.00
N GLN A 101 -22.06 -9.35 -18.05
CA GLN A 101 -22.19 -7.91 -17.84
C GLN A 101 -20.89 -7.29 -17.34
N ARG A 102 -20.20 -7.96 -16.40
CA ARG A 102 -18.88 -7.53 -15.92
C ARG A 102 -17.79 -7.71 -16.97
N ALA A 103 -17.78 -8.82 -17.71
CA ALA A 103 -16.84 -9.06 -18.81
C ALA A 103 -16.89 -7.96 -19.89
N LYS A 104 -18.09 -7.48 -20.23
CA LYS A 104 -18.27 -6.32 -21.13
C LYS A 104 -17.66 -5.03 -20.56
N GLN A 105 -17.68 -4.83 -19.25
CA GLN A 105 -17.02 -3.67 -18.64
C GLN A 105 -15.49 -3.76 -18.68
N ILE A 106 -14.92 -4.96 -18.56
CA ILE A 106 -13.49 -5.18 -18.79
C ILE A 106 -13.13 -4.80 -20.24
N GLU A 107 -13.95 -5.23 -21.20
CA GLU A 107 -13.78 -4.90 -22.63
C GLU A 107 -13.85 -3.38 -22.85
N GLU A 108 -14.89 -2.70 -22.35
CA GLU A 108 -15.06 -1.25 -22.53
C GLU A 108 -13.91 -0.47 -21.89
N ARG A 109 -13.57 -0.77 -20.62
CA ARG A 109 -12.49 -0.13 -19.86
C ARG A 109 -11.13 -0.27 -20.54
N HIS A 110 -10.88 -1.42 -21.17
CA HIS A 110 -9.59 -1.77 -21.76
C HIS A 110 -9.67 -1.97 -23.28
N LYS A 111 -10.63 -1.35 -23.99
CA LYS A 111 -10.91 -1.60 -25.42
C LYS A 111 -9.69 -1.44 -26.36
N ASN A 112 -8.78 -0.54 -25.98
CA ASN A 112 -7.58 -0.22 -26.75
C ASN A 112 -6.42 -1.21 -26.55
N ARG A 113 -6.51 -2.16 -25.60
CA ARG A 113 -5.47 -3.17 -25.39
C ARG A 113 -5.44 -4.15 -26.56
N THR A 114 -4.26 -4.48 -27.07
CA THR A 114 -4.09 -5.43 -28.19
C THR A 114 -3.68 -6.82 -27.71
N ASN A 115 -3.25 -6.93 -26.46
CA ASN A 115 -2.78 -8.12 -25.79
C ASN A 115 -3.80 -8.73 -24.81
N LEU A 116 -5.08 -8.34 -24.88
CA LEU A 116 -6.13 -8.78 -23.97
C LEU A 116 -7.21 -9.60 -24.69
N LYS A 117 -7.46 -10.81 -24.17
CA LYS A 117 -8.62 -11.64 -24.49
C LYS A 117 -9.47 -11.82 -23.24
N ILE A 118 -10.79 -11.71 -23.37
CA ILE A 118 -11.73 -11.82 -22.26
C ILE A 118 -12.68 -12.97 -22.57
N TYR A 119 -12.85 -13.90 -21.65
CA TYR A 119 -13.86 -14.95 -21.73
C TYR A 119 -14.98 -14.64 -20.74
N ALA A 120 -16.20 -14.49 -21.25
CA ALA A 120 -17.41 -14.44 -20.44
C ALA A 120 -17.88 -15.88 -20.14
N ALA A 121 -17.29 -16.55 -19.15
CA ALA A 121 -17.58 -17.94 -18.82
C ALA A 121 -16.99 -18.36 -17.46
N ASN A 122 -17.49 -19.48 -16.92
CA ASN A 122 -16.82 -20.15 -15.80
C ASN A 122 -15.52 -20.80 -16.29
N ILE A 123 -14.42 -20.67 -15.55
CA ILE A 123 -13.11 -21.24 -15.93
C ILE A 123 -13.14 -22.75 -16.19
N LYS A 124 -14.06 -23.48 -15.53
CA LYS A 124 -14.25 -24.94 -15.69
C LYS A 124 -14.87 -25.30 -17.04
N ASP A 125 -15.55 -24.36 -17.69
CA ASP A 125 -16.26 -24.57 -18.95
C ASP A 125 -15.44 -24.19 -20.20
N ILE A 126 -14.25 -23.60 -20.03
CA ILE A 126 -13.43 -23.12 -21.14
C ILE A 126 -12.33 -24.17 -21.46
N PRO A 127 -12.28 -24.69 -22.70
CA PRO A 127 -11.18 -25.52 -23.16
C PRO A 127 -9.96 -24.64 -23.49
N LEU A 128 -9.26 -24.19 -22.44
CA LEU A 128 -7.99 -23.46 -22.60
C LEU A 128 -6.85 -24.46 -22.82
N ASP A 129 -6.50 -24.67 -24.09
CA ASP A 129 -5.33 -25.50 -24.47
C ASP A 129 -4.01 -24.79 -24.15
N GLN A 130 -4.02 -23.46 -24.13
CA GLN A 130 -2.86 -22.63 -23.79
C GLN A 130 -2.45 -22.81 -22.32
N LYS A 131 -1.13 -22.84 -22.09
CA LYS A 131 -0.54 -22.75 -20.75
C LYS A 131 0.01 -21.35 -20.48
N PHE A 132 0.04 -20.96 -19.20
CA PHE A 132 0.40 -19.63 -18.76
C PHE A 132 1.65 -19.61 -17.88
N ASP A 133 2.45 -18.54 -17.99
CA ASP A 133 3.56 -18.29 -17.06
C ASP A 133 3.02 -17.87 -15.68
N TYR A 134 1.88 -17.15 -15.68
CA TYR A 134 1.22 -16.68 -14.46
C TYR A 134 -0.27 -16.99 -14.48
N ILE A 135 -0.82 -17.39 -13.35
CA ILE A 135 -2.26 -17.37 -13.07
C ILE A 135 -2.49 -16.50 -11.85
N THR A 136 -3.46 -15.59 -11.90
CA THR A 136 -3.85 -14.78 -10.72
C THR A 136 -5.25 -15.18 -10.24
N LEU A 137 -5.38 -15.41 -8.93
CA LEU A 137 -6.63 -15.72 -8.24
C LEU A 137 -6.75 -14.80 -7.01
N ILE A 138 -7.38 -13.64 -7.19
CA ILE A 138 -7.34 -12.54 -6.21
C ILE A 138 -8.71 -12.37 -5.53
N GLY A 139 -8.83 -12.80 -4.27
CA GLY A 139 -10.05 -12.64 -3.46
C GLY A 139 -11.22 -13.51 -3.90
N LEU A 140 -10.95 -14.63 -4.58
CA LEU A 140 -11.96 -15.53 -5.13
C LEU A 140 -11.94 -16.92 -4.51
N LEU A 141 -10.77 -17.37 -4.03
CA LEU A 141 -10.64 -18.72 -3.48
C LEU A 141 -11.60 -18.94 -2.31
N GLU A 142 -11.86 -17.91 -1.51
CA GLU A 142 -12.78 -17.93 -0.36
C GLU A 142 -14.23 -18.28 -0.75
N PHE A 143 -14.63 -18.07 -2.00
CA PHE A 143 -15.98 -18.30 -2.48
C PHE A 143 -16.19 -19.69 -3.12
N GLU A 144 -15.13 -20.40 -3.53
CA GLU A 144 -15.24 -21.70 -4.23
C GLU A 144 -16.01 -22.75 -3.43
N GLY A 145 -15.75 -22.83 -2.12
CA GLY A 145 -16.46 -23.75 -1.22
C GLY A 145 -17.82 -23.25 -0.75
N LYS A 146 -18.27 -22.06 -1.19
CA LYS A 146 -19.50 -21.39 -0.73
C LYS A 146 -19.58 -21.37 0.80
N GLY A 147 -18.51 -20.96 1.49
CA GLY A 147 -18.44 -20.96 2.96
C GLY A 147 -18.18 -22.33 3.61
N SER A 148 -17.92 -23.39 2.83
CA SER A 148 -17.52 -24.69 3.37
C SER A 148 -16.12 -24.64 3.97
N LYS A 149 -15.89 -25.38 5.05
CA LYS A 149 -14.57 -25.59 5.67
C LYS A 149 -13.84 -26.82 5.11
N ASP A 150 -14.43 -27.51 4.13
CA ASP A 150 -13.81 -28.64 3.46
C ASP A 150 -12.66 -28.18 2.55
N ARG A 151 -11.44 -28.48 2.98
CA ARG A 151 -10.20 -28.11 2.30
C ARG A 151 -10.06 -28.76 0.92
N LEU A 152 -10.68 -29.92 0.70
CA LEU A 152 -10.56 -30.65 -0.57
C LEU A 152 -11.20 -29.87 -1.72
N ILE A 153 -12.32 -29.17 -1.49
CA ILE A 153 -12.98 -28.34 -2.50
C ILE A 153 -12.00 -27.30 -3.07
N TYR A 154 -11.33 -26.58 -2.17
CA TYR A 154 -10.34 -25.56 -2.54
C TYR A 154 -9.10 -26.20 -3.19
N SER A 155 -8.62 -27.32 -2.66
CA SER A 155 -7.44 -28.02 -3.18
C SER A 155 -7.67 -28.54 -4.60
N ASP A 156 -8.84 -29.13 -4.87
CA ASP A 156 -9.21 -29.65 -6.19
C ASP A 156 -9.39 -28.52 -7.21
N PHE A 157 -9.93 -27.38 -6.78
CA PHE A 157 -9.99 -26.19 -7.62
C PHE A 157 -8.59 -25.67 -7.98
N LEU A 158 -7.72 -25.49 -7.00
CA LEU A 158 -6.34 -25.05 -7.22
C LEU A 158 -5.54 -26.04 -8.10
N ARG A 159 -5.80 -27.35 -7.97
CA ARG A 159 -5.21 -28.39 -8.83
C ARG A 159 -5.67 -28.22 -10.27
N SER A 160 -6.98 -28.07 -10.48
CA SER A 160 -7.57 -27.91 -11.82
C SER A 160 -7.04 -26.68 -12.56
N ILE A 161 -6.91 -25.53 -11.90
CA ILE A 161 -6.33 -24.35 -12.54
C ILE A 161 -4.82 -24.50 -12.73
N GLY A 162 -4.13 -25.21 -11.83
CA GLY A 162 -2.69 -25.49 -11.92
C GLY A 162 -2.30 -26.29 -13.16
N GLU A 163 -3.20 -27.11 -13.69
CA GLU A 163 -3.00 -27.80 -14.97
C GLU A 163 -2.77 -26.82 -16.12
N ARG A 164 -3.21 -25.56 -16.02
CA ARG A 164 -3.02 -24.52 -17.05
C ARG A 164 -1.70 -23.76 -16.90
N LEU A 165 -0.85 -24.09 -15.93
CA LEU A 165 0.49 -23.50 -15.83
C LEU A 165 1.48 -24.14 -16.80
N LYS A 166 2.38 -23.33 -17.34
CA LYS A 166 3.60 -23.82 -18.01
C LYS A 166 4.52 -24.50 -16.98
N PRO A 167 5.46 -25.35 -17.41
CA PRO A 167 6.58 -25.74 -16.54
C PRO A 167 7.28 -24.49 -15.98
N GLY A 168 7.35 -24.37 -14.66
CA GLY A 168 7.93 -23.21 -13.97
C GLY A 168 6.96 -22.05 -13.72
N GLY A 169 5.75 -22.11 -14.27
CA GLY A 169 4.72 -21.08 -14.08
C GLY A 169 4.29 -20.92 -12.61
N LYS A 170 3.75 -19.74 -12.30
CA LYS A 170 3.36 -19.34 -10.95
C LYS A 170 1.85 -19.12 -10.83
N LEU A 171 1.26 -19.65 -9.78
CA LEU A 171 -0.07 -19.26 -9.33
C LEU A 171 0.07 -18.21 -8.22
N ILE A 172 -0.54 -17.04 -8.40
CA ILE A 172 -0.55 -15.94 -7.44
C ILE A 172 -1.95 -15.86 -6.82
N ILE A 173 -2.03 -16.10 -5.51
CA ILE A 173 -3.28 -16.16 -4.75
C ILE A 173 -3.31 -15.02 -3.75
N ALA A 174 -4.40 -14.25 -3.68
CA ALA A 174 -4.63 -13.31 -2.57
C ALA A 174 -5.91 -13.69 -1.83
N VAL A 175 -5.84 -13.78 -0.50
CA VAL A 175 -6.98 -14.18 0.35
C VAL A 175 -7.00 -13.46 1.68
N GLU A 176 -8.18 -13.39 2.30
CA GLU A 176 -8.33 -12.98 3.69
C GLU A 176 -7.63 -13.94 4.67
N ASN A 177 -6.98 -13.37 5.68
CA ASN A 177 -6.53 -14.12 6.85
C ASN A 177 -7.62 -14.08 7.92
N ARG A 178 -8.09 -15.26 8.32
CA ARG A 178 -9.07 -15.42 9.42
C ARG A 178 -8.62 -14.73 10.72
N PHE A 179 -7.33 -14.67 10.98
CA PHE A 179 -6.73 -14.06 12.18
C PHE A 179 -6.16 -12.67 11.95
N GLY A 180 -6.56 -12.00 10.88
CA GLY A 180 -6.18 -10.62 10.60
C GLY A 180 -6.37 -9.70 11.81
N LEU A 181 -5.35 -8.88 12.09
CA LEU A 181 -5.31 -7.96 13.23
C LEU A 181 -6.54 -7.05 13.27
N LYS A 182 -7.06 -6.59 12.13
CA LYS A 182 -8.30 -5.80 12.04
C LYS A 182 -9.51 -6.54 12.62
N TYR A 183 -9.61 -7.84 12.36
CA TYR A 183 -10.69 -8.67 12.86
C TYR A 183 -10.55 -8.94 14.36
N LEU A 184 -9.31 -9.11 14.85
CA LEU A 184 -9.02 -9.18 16.29
C LEU A 184 -9.34 -7.87 17.01
N CYS A 185 -9.20 -6.73 16.31
CA CYS A 185 -9.59 -5.41 16.79
C CYS A 185 -11.11 -5.17 16.79
N GLY A 186 -11.90 -6.10 16.23
CA GLY A 186 -13.36 -6.02 16.19
C GLY A 186 -13.96 -5.50 14.89
N ALA A 187 -13.17 -5.41 13.80
CA ALA A 187 -13.75 -5.09 12.49
C ALA A 187 -14.73 -6.19 12.04
N PRO A 188 -15.86 -5.84 11.40
CA PRO A 188 -16.78 -6.83 10.87
C PRO A 188 -16.13 -7.72 9.81
N ASP A 189 -16.45 -9.00 9.86
CA ASP A 189 -16.04 -9.96 8.85
C ASP A 189 -16.69 -9.66 7.47
N PRO A 190 -15.96 -9.76 6.34
CA PRO A 190 -16.51 -9.41 5.02
C PRO A 190 -17.61 -10.35 4.50
N TYR A 191 -17.74 -11.59 5.01
CA TYR A 191 -18.72 -12.57 4.53
C TYR A 191 -19.94 -12.70 5.43
N TYR A 192 -19.81 -12.31 6.71
CA TYR A 192 -20.90 -12.35 7.69
C TYR A 192 -21.40 -10.97 8.12
N GLY A 193 -20.61 -9.91 7.93
CA GLY A 193 -20.93 -8.54 8.35
C GLY A 193 -20.96 -8.35 9.87
N ILE A 194 -20.38 -9.29 10.63
CA ILE A 194 -20.39 -9.30 12.10
C ILE A 194 -18.95 -9.52 12.60
N PRO A 195 -18.48 -8.77 13.62
CA PRO A 195 -17.17 -8.99 14.22
C PRO A 195 -16.98 -10.42 14.74
N PHE A 196 -15.76 -10.96 14.62
CA PHE A 196 -15.34 -12.27 15.11
C PHE A 196 -16.04 -13.51 14.52
N ALA A 197 -16.96 -13.35 13.56
CA ALA A 197 -17.78 -14.45 13.04
C ALA A 197 -16.94 -15.64 12.54
N GLN A 198 -15.91 -15.36 11.72
CA GLN A 198 -15.04 -16.41 11.19
C GLN A 198 -14.00 -16.93 12.19
N ILE A 199 -13.48 -16.06 13.07
CA ILE A 199 -12.58 -16.45 14.16
C ILE A 199 -13.24 -17.51 15.04
N ASN A 200 -14.50 -17.26 15.41
CA ASN A 200 -15.31 -18.17 16.22
C ASN A 200 -15.85 -19.38 15.44
N GLN A 201 -15.64 -19.42 14.11
CA GLN A 201 -16.25 -20.40 13.20
C GLN A 201 -17.76 -20.55 13.45
N SER A 202 -18.43 -19.43 13.73
CA SER A 202 -19.77 -19.42 14.28
C SER A 202 -20.79 -20.05 13.34
N SER A 203 -21.81 -20.68 13.91
CA SER A 203 -22.96 -21.25 13.19
C SER A 203 -23.98 -20.19 12.73
N TYR A 204 -23.55 -18.94 12.51
CA TYR A 204 -24.41 -17.92 11.90
C TYR A 204 -24.89 -18.44 10.53
N LYS A 205 -25.98 -17.84 10.00
CA LYS A 205 -26.49 -18.16 8.66
C LYS A 205 -25.30 -18.24 7.69
N LYS A 206 -25.28 -19.29 6.86
CA LYS A 206 -24.15 -19.64 5.99
C LYS A 206 -23.65 -18.39 5.25
N GLY A 207 -22.43 -17.97 5.58
CA GLY A 207 -21.74 -16.86 4.93
C GLY A 207 -21.45 -17.19 3.47
N THR A 208 -21.20 -16.17 2.66
CA THR A 208 -20.94 -16.33 1.23
C THR A 208 -19.55 -16.88 0.91
N GLY A 209 -18.60 -16.73 1.84
CA GLY A 209 -17.21 -17.18 1.69
C GLY A 209 -16.59 -17.73 2.99
N TYR A 210 -15.35 -18.21 2.88
CA TYR A 210 -14.55 -18.80 3.96
C TYR A 210 -13.11 -18.25 3.93
N SER A 211 -12.68 -17.59 5.00
CA SER A 211 -11.28 -17.15 5.18
C SER A 211 -10.41 -18.26 5.77
N PHE A 212 -9.13 -18.18 5.43
CA PHE A 212 -8.16 -19.21 5.80
C PHE A 212 -7.23 -18.71 6.90
N SER A 213 -6.82 -19.60 7.81
CA SER A 213 -5.55 -19.40 8.51
C SER A 213 -4.38 -19.75 7.59
N LYS A 214 -3.18 -19.26 7.92
CA LYS A 214 -1.95 -19.57 7.17
C LYS A 214 -1.74 -21.08 7.00
N GLN A 215 -1.87 -21.86 8.08
CA GLN A 215 -1.69 -23.32 8.04
C GLN A 215 -2.75 -24.03 7.17
N GLU A 216 -4.00 -23.58 7.21
CA GLU A 216 -5.06 -24.12 6.36
C GLU A 216 -4.77 -23.85 4.89
N LEU A 217 -4.37 -22.61 4.55
CA LEU A 217 -4.01 -22.23 3.19
C LEU A 217 -2.80 -23.03 2.68
N THR A 218 -1.76 -23.20 3.50
CA THR A 218 -0.60 -24.05 3.19
C THR A 218 -1.04 -25.47 2.87
N THR A 219 -1.90 -26.07 3.71
CA THR A 219 -2.40 -27.43 3.48
C THR A 219 -3.19 -27.54 2.17
N ILE A 220 -3.99 -26.53 1.85
CA ILE A 220 -4.77 -26.48 0.59
C ILE A 220 -3.83 -26.43 -0.61
N ILE A 221 -2.79 -25.59 -0.56
CA ILE A 221 -1.80 -25.43 -1.63
C ILE A 221 -0.99 -26.72 -1.84
N GLU A 222 -0.53 -27.35 -0.76
CA GLU A 222 0.22 -28.62 -0.82
C GLU A 222 -0.65 -29.76 -1.38
N ASN A 223 -1.90 -29.89 -0.92
CA ASN A 223 -2.84 -30.90 -1.42
C ASN A 223 -3.21 -30.70 -2.90
N ALA A 224 -3.14 -29.46 -3.39
CA ALA A 224 -3.32 -29.14 -4.81
C ALA A 224 -2.11 -29.53 -5.66
N GLY A 225 -0.97 -29.89 -5.05
CA GLY A 225 0.23 -30.37 -5.72
C GLY A 225 1.33 -29.32 -5.92
N TYR A 226 1.18 -28.12 -5.37
CA TYR A 226 2.22 -27.09 -5.39
C TYR A 226 3.28 -27.40 -4.34
N LYS A 227 4.49 -27.76 -4.78
CA LYS A 227 5.59 -28.17 -3.90
C LYS A 227 6.33 -27.00 -3.27
N HIS A 228 6.23 -25.83 -3.86
CA HIS A 228 6.92 -24.63 -3.41
C HIS A 228 5.95 -23.45 -3.41
N PHE A 229 6.05 -22.62 -2.37
CA PHE A 229 5.29 -21.39 -2.27
C PHE A 229 6.07 -20.35 -1.46
N LYS A 230 5.81 -19.07 -1.74
CA LYS A 230 6.38 -17.91 -1.05
C LYS A 230 5.26 -17.03 -0.54
N PHE A 231 5.30 -16.69 0.75
CA PHE A 231 4.29 -15.82 1.38
C PHE A 231 4.73 -14.34 1.36
N TYR A 232 3.77 -13.51 1.01
CA TYR A 232 3.78 -12.06 1.19
C TYR A 232 2.62 -11.64 2.12
N TYR A 233 2.82 -10.51 2.79
CA TYR A 233 1.92 -9.94 3.77
C TYR A 233 1.58 -8.49 3.36
N PRO A 234 0.57 -8.30 2.50
CA PRO A 234 0.11 -6.97 2.13
C PRO A 234 -0.55 -6.27 3.33
N LEU A 235 -0.15 -5.02 3.59
CA LEU A 235 -0.65 -4.17 4.67
C LEU A 235 -1.25 -2.87 4.09
N PRO A 236 -2.41 -2.39 4.57
CA PRO A 236 -3.17 -3.00 5.66
C PRO A 236 -3.90 -4.28 5.22
N ASP A 237 -4.17 -4.48 3.93
CA ASP A 237 -4.65 -5.75 3.38
C ASP A 237 -4.41 -5.83 1.86
N TYR A 238 -4.76 -6.96 1.23
CA TYR A 238 -4.61 -7.19 -0.21
C TYR A 238 -5.56 -6.34 -1.07
N ARG A 239 -6.52 -5.61 -0.48
CA ARG A 239 -7.44 -4.79 -1.26
C ARG A 239 -6.77 -3.49 -1.69
N LEU A 240 -6.22 -2.75 -0.74
CA LEU A 240 -5.53 -1.48 -0.98
C LEU A 240 -4.19 -1.45 -0.23
N PRO A 241 -3.23 -2.32 -0.58
CA PRO A 241 -1.97 -2.38 0.15
C PRO A 241 -1.14 -1.12 -0.08
N GLN A 242 -0.44 -0.70 0.97
CA GLN A 242 0.57 0.36 0.98
C GLN A 242 1.97 -0.25 1.11
N LEU A 243 2.09 -1.32 1.90
CA LEU A 243 3.31 -2.06 2.15
C LEU A 243 3.09 -3.54 1.85
N ILE A 244 4.10 -4.21 1.29
CA ILE A 244 4.08 -5.65 1.06
C ILE A 244 5.36 -6.21 1.67
N TYR A 245 5.22 -6.91 2.79
CA TYR A 245 6.31 -7.66 3.41
C TYR A 245 6.35 -9.09 2.87
N SER A 246 7.44 -9.82 3.11
CA SER A 246 7.53 -11.26 2.83
C SER A 246 8.14 -11.99 4.01
N GLU A 247 8.08 -13.32 4.01
CA GLU A 247 8.77 -14.15 5.01
C GLU A 247 10.29 -13.90 5.10
N LYS A 248 10.89 -13.30 4.06
CA LYS A 248 12.34 -12.95 4.02
C LYS A 248 12.63 -11.52 4.44
N PHE A 249 11.61 -10.68 4.62
CA PHE A 249 11.74 -9.30 5.05
C PHE A 249 10.51 -8.95 5.88
N ILE A 250 10.63 -9.11 7.19
CA ILE A 250 9.64 -8.69 8.20
C ILE A 250 10.12 -7.35 8.78
N PRO A 251 9.22 -6.39 9.05
CA PRO A 251 9.62 -5.11 9.62
C PRO A 251 10.31 -5.34 10.98
N LYS A 252 11.33 -4.54 11.26
CA LYS A 252 12.03 -4.53 12.55
C LYS A 252 11.66 -3.34 13.43
N THR A 253 11.04 -2.33 12.82
CA THR A 253 10.72 -1.06 13.45
C THR A 253 9.25 -0.71 13.20
N SER A 254 8.80 0.41 13.77
CA SER A 254 7.39 0.79 13.77
C SER A 254 6.85 1.01 12.36
N LEU A 255 5.63 0.52 12.10
CA LEU A 255 4.94 0.76 10.83
C LEU A 255 4.19 2.09 10.77
N LYS A 256 4.08 2.79 11.91
CA LYS A 256 3.22 3.98 12.07
C LYS A 256 3.56 5.12 11.10
N GLU A 257 4.80 5.19 10.66
CA GLU A 257 5.29 6.21 9.72
C GLU A 257 4.84 5.99 8.28
N ARG A 258 4.55 4.74 7.92
CA ARG A 258 4.37 4.30 6.53
C ARG A 258 3.04 3.61 6.26
N LEU A 259 2.31 3.22 7.30
CA LEU A 259 1.06 2.48 7.19
C LEU A 259 -0.09 3.26 7.80
N THR A 260 -1.13 3.51 7.00
CA THR A 260 -2.40 4.06 7.47
C THR A 260 -3.51 3.01 7.27
N PRO A 261 -3.95 2.31 8.33
CA PRO A 261 -5.08 1.38 8.24
C PRO A 261 -6.39 2.08 7.87
N TYR A 262 -7.32 1.34 7.26
CA TYR A 262 -8.67 1.80 6.94
C TYR A 262 -9.72 0.75 7.34
N TYR A 263 -10.95 1.19 7.61
CA TYR A 263 -12.06 0.31 7.96
C TYR A 263 -13.31 0.65 7.15
N ILE A 264 -14.00 -0.37 6.64
CA ILE A 264 -15.30 -0.18 5.97
C ILE A 264 -16.35 0.32 6.98
N ASP A 265 -16.33 -0.29 8.16
CA ASP A 265 -17.11 0.09 9.34
C ASP A 265 -16.20 0.01 10.58
N SER A 266 -16.00 1.15 11.23
CA SER A 266 -15.18 1.27 12.45
C SER A 266 -16.02 1.29 13.74
N SER A 267 -17.36 1.20 13.64
CA SER A 267 -18.29 1.37 14.75
C SER A 267 -18.22 0.30 15.83
N SER A 268 -17.69 -0.88 15.49
CA SER A 268 -17.55 -2.05 16.37
C SER A 268 -16.13 -2.26 16.90
N LEU A 269 -15.17 -1.42 16.51
CA LEU A 269 -13.79 -1.55 16.95
C LEU A 269 -13.68 -1.45 18.48
N LEU A 270 -12.76 -2.26 19.02
CA LEU A 270 -12.36 -2.31 20.42
C LEU A 270 -10.92 -1.81 20.62
N ALA A 271 -10.10 -1.97 19.58
CA ALA A 271 -8.71 -1.53 19.53
C ALA A 271 -8.41 -0.96 18.14
N TYR A 272 -7.30 -0.23 18.02
CA TYR A 272 -6.81 0.30 16.75
C TYR A 272 -5.54 -0.44 16.35
N GLU A 273 -5.51 -1.02 15.14
CA GLU A 273 -4.39 -1.84 14.67
C GLU A 273 -3.06 -1.09 14.71
N ASN A 274 -3.06 0.21 14.37
CA ASN A 274 -1.82 0.97 14.32
C ASN A 274 -1.15 1.13 15.69
N ASP A 275 -1.93 1.09 16.77
CA ASP A 275 -1.40 1.14 18.14
C ASP A 275 -0.76 -0.21 18.53
N LEU A 276 -1.12 -1.32 17.87
CA LEU A 276 -0.68 -2.69 18.20
C LEU A 276 0.49 -3.19 17.33
N TYR A 277 0.78 -2.55 16.20
CA TYR A 277 1.81 -3.06 15.28
C TYR A 277 3.20 -3.15 15.91
N ASP A 278 3.57 -2.23 16.80
CA ASP A 278 4.87 -2.28 17.49
C ASP A 278 4.98 -3.60 18.30
N ASP A 279 3.97 -3.94 19.10
CA ASP A 279 3.92 -5.20 19.86
C ASP A 279 3.91 -6.44 18.94
N VAL A 280 3.15 -6.39 17.85
CA VAL A 280 3.08 -7.48 16.85
C VAL A 280 4.45 -7.76 16.24
N ILE A 281 5.23 -6.70 15.98
CA ILE A 281 6.56 -6.79 15.38
C ILE A 281 7.56 -7.33 16.39
N GLU A 282 7.59 -6.76 17.60
CA GLU A 282 8.47 -7.21 18.69
C GLU A 282 8.26 -8.68 19.05
N ASN A 283 7.03 -9.19 18.92
CA ASN A 283 6.68 -10.59 19.18
C ASN A 283 6.78 -11.51 17.96
N ASN A 284 7.31 -11.04 16.81
CA ASN A 284 7.39 -11.80 15.55
C ASN A 284 6.04 -12.39 15.11
N ALA A 285 4.94 -11.68 15.38
CA ALA A 285 3.58 -12.18 15.19
C ALA A 285 2.97 -11.73 13.84
N LEU A 286 3.65 -10.88 13.06
CA LEU A 286 3.09 -10.29 11.84
C LEU A 286 2.56 -11.34 10.87
N GLU A 287 3.31 -12.42 10.64
CA GLU A 287 2.89 -13.48 9.70
C GLU A 287 1.59 -14.17 10.12
N PHE A 288 1.29 -14.20 11.42
CA PHE A 288 0.07 -14.78 11.96
C PHE A 288 -1.11 -13.82 11.87
N VAL A 289 -0.89 -12.52 12.09
CA VAL A 289 -1.96 -11.50 12.19
C VAL A 289 -2.06 -10.55 11.00
N ALA A 290 -1.23 -10.67 9.96
CA ALA A 290 -1.41 -9.88 8.73
C ALA A 290 -2.84 -10.07 8.22
N ASN A 291 -3.55 -9.00 7.86
CA ASN A 291 -4.98 -9.11 7.53
C ASN A 291 -5.28 -9.99 6.32
N SER A 292 -4.27 -10.25 5.49
CA SER A 292 -4.38 -11.04 4.28
C SER A 292 -3.06 -11.67 3.89
N PHE A 293 -3.15 -12.70 3.06
CA PHE A 293 -2.00 -13.33 2.44
C PHE A 293 -2.00 -13.08 0.94
N LEU A 294 -0.81 -12.84 0.38
CA LEU A 294 -0.54 -12.97 -1.04
C LEU A 294 0.50 -14.08 -1.19
N VAL A 295 0.19 -15.13 -1.95
CA VAL A 295 1.03 -16.32 -2.03
C VAL A 295 1.38 -16.61 -3.48
N GLU A 296 2.67 -16.73 -3.75
CA GLU A 296 3.21 -17.13 -5.04
C GLU A 296 3.55 -18.62 -4.99
N CYS A 297 2.84 -19.45 -5.74
CA CYS A 297 2.93 -20.92 -5.70
C CYS A 297 3.52 -21.46 -7.00
N SER A 298 4.27 -22.55 -6.93
CA SER A 298 4.75 -23.28 -8.10
C SER A 298 4.66 -24.79 -7.91
N LEU A 299 4.36 -25.50 -9.00
CA LEU A 299 4.27 -26.96 -9.00
C LEU A 299 5.63 -27.61 -8.74
N ASN A 300 6.72 -27.08 -9.30
CA ASN A 300 8.03 -27.72 -9.24
C ASN A 300 9.24 -26.75 -9.19
N ASP A 301 9.04 -25.44 -9.35
CA ASP A 301 10.15 -24.49 -9.53
C ASP A 301 10.23 -23.48 -8.37
N MET A 302 11.44 -23.21 -7.89
CA MET A 302 11.73 -22.26 -6.81
C MET A 302 12.13 -20.86 -7.32
N ASP A 303 12.13 -20.63 -8.64
CA ASP A 303 12.37 -19.32 -9.25
C ASP A 303 11.18 -18.36 -9.01
N PHE A 304 11.06 -17.89 -7.78
CA PHE A 304 10.05 -16.91 -7.34
C PHE A 304 10.52 -15.48 -7.59
N CYS A 305 9.58 -14.54 -7.59
CA CYS A 305 9.87 -13.11 -7.63
C CYS A 305 10.91 -12.74 -6.55
N ASN A 306 11.96 -12.03 -6.97
CA ASN A 306 13.09 -11.69 -6.11
C ASN A 306 12.82 -10.48 -5.21
N VAL A 307 11.69 -9.79 -5.38
CA VAL A 307 11.25 -8.73 -4.47
C VAL A 307 10.87 -9.36 -3.13
N ILE A 308 11.48 -8.91 -2.03
CA ILE A 308 11.21 -9.37 -0.66
C ILE A 308 10.44 -8.34 0.16
N TYR A 309 10.39 -7.09 -0.29
CA TYR A 309 9.55 -6.03 0.27
C TYR A 309 9.19 -4.99 -0.80
N ALA A 310 8.01 -4.39 -0.68
CA ALA A 310 7.61 -3.25 -1.48
C ALA A 310 6.87 -2.19 -0.64
N ALA A 311 7.15 -0.92 -0.91
CA ALA A 311 6.31 0.21 -0.52
C ALA A 311 5.77 0.88 -1.79
N VAL A 312 4.48 1.17 -1.83
CA VAL A 312 3.79 1.64 -3.04
C VAL A 312 2.98 2.90 -2.76
N SER A 313 3.21 3.95 -3.55
CA SER A 313 2.56 5.26 -3.40
C SER A 313 1.53 5.56 -4.51
N THR A 314 0.54 4.68 -4.70
CA THR A 314 -0.56 4.89 -5.68
C THR A 314 -1.51 6.02 -5.33
N ASP A 315 -1.47 6.50 -4.08
CA ASP A 315 -2.21 7.65 -3.57
C ASP A 315 -1.61 9.00 -4.00
N ARG A 316 -0.44 8.98 -4.64
CA ARG A 316 0.19 10.15 -5.25
C ARG A 316 -0.22 10.35 -6.70
N GLY A 317 0.10 11.53 -7.25
CA GLY A 317 -0.10 11.83 -8.67
C GLY A 317 0.72 10.91 -9.58
N ARG A 318 0.32 10.78 -10.86
CA ARG A 318 0.99 9.88 -11.83
C ARG A 318 2.49 10.16 -12.01
N ARG A 319 2.92 11.40 -11.78
CA ARG A 319 4.33 11.81 -11.79
C ARG A 319 5.10 11.36 -10.55
N ASP A 320 4.42 11.27 -9.41
CA ASP A 320 5.05 11.07 -8.09
C ASP A 320 4.71 9.71 -7.47
N GLY A 321 3.98 8.87 -8.20
CA GLY A 321 3.64 7.50 -7.81
C GLY A 321 4.76 6.53 -8.15
N PHE A 322 5.32 5.87 -7.13
CA PHE A 322 6.43 4.92 -7.25
C PHE A 322 6.15 3.63 -6.49
N ALA A 323 6.78 2.55 -6.93
CA ALA A 323 7.03 1.37 -6.13
C ALA A 323 8.52 1.34 -5.73
N THR A 324 8.80 1.33 -4.44
CA THR A 324 10.14 1.13 -3.89
C THR A 324 10.26 -0.31 -3.39
N THR A 325 11.05 -1.13 -4.08
CA THR A 325 11.18 -2.57 -3.84
C THR A 325 12.57 -2.92 -3.32
N ILE A 326 12.64 -3.76 -2.28
CA ILE A 326 13.88 -4.40 -1.83
C ILE A 326 13.95 -5.79 -2.45
N HIS A 327 15.08 -6.13 -3.08
CA HIS A 327 15.32 -7.38 -3.75
C HIS A 327 16.27 -8.28 -2.93
N SER A 328 16.10 -9.59 -3.06
CA SER A 328 16.94 -10.58 -2.37
C SER A 328 18.42 -10.58 -2.78
N ASP A 329 18.76 -9.86 -3.85
CA ASP A 329 20.14 -9.67 -4.32
C ASP A 329 20.85 -8.47 -3.64
N GLY A 330 20.20 -7.83 -2.67
CA GLY A 330 20.77 -6.71 -1.92
C GLY A 330 20.58 -5.34 -2.59
N ASN A 331 19.73 -5.23 -3.62
CA ASN A 331 19.39 -3.97 -4.25
C ASN A 331 18.02 -3.44 -3.82
N VAL A 332 17.90 -2.12 -3.77
CA VAL A 332 16.64 -1.40 -3.70
C VAL A 332 16.39 -0.74 -5.05
N LYS A 333 15.16 -0.86 -5.56
CA LYS A 333 14.75 -0.25 -6.83
C LYS A 333 13.54 0.65 -6.59
N LYS A 334 13.60 1.89 -7.05
CA LYS A 334 12.46 2.78 -7.14
C LYS A 334 12.01 2.85 -8.59
N THR A 335 10.78 2.40 -8.83
CA THR A 335 10.21 2.23 -10.17
C THR A 335 8.98 3.14 -10.30
N PRO A 336 8.92 4.03 -11.30
CA PRO A 336 7.70 4.79 -11.57
C PRO A 336 6.52 3.85 -11.84
N LEU A 337 5.36 4.15 -11.28
CA LEU A 337 4.13 3.39 -11.56
C LEU A 337 3.55 3.72 -12.93
N TYR A 338 3.94 4.87 -13.49
CA TYR A 338 3.49 5.40 -14.77
C TYR A 338 4.67 6.02 -15.51
N SER A 339 4.58 6.08 -16.84
CA SER A 339 5.58 6.73 -17.70
C SER A 339 5.85 8.20 -17.34
N GLU A 340 4.84 8.89 -16.82
CA GLU A 340 4.88 10.29 -16.41
C GLU A 340 5.80 10.53 -15.21
N GLY A 341 6.17 9.48 -14.47
CA GLY A 341 7.14 9.56 -13.37
C GLY A 341 8.61 9.44 -13.81
N LEU A 342 8.90 9.19 -15.10
CA LEU A 342 10.28 9.12 -15.59
C LEU A 342 11.08 10.42 -15.38
N PRO A 343 10.52 11.63 -15.63
CA PRO A 343 11.21 12.87 -15.30
C PRO A 343 11.45 13.03 -13.80
N GLN A 344 10.51 12.61 -12.96
CA GLN A 344 10.65 12.69 -11.51
C GLN A 344 11.75 11.75 -10.99
N LEU A 345 11.93 10.59 -11.63
CA LEU A 345 13.04 9.69 -11.36
C LEU A 345 14.41 10.36 -11.60
N GLN A 346 14.53 11.15 -12.67
CA GLN A 346 15.74 11.94 -12.96
C GLN A 346 15.93 13.05 -11.92
N ASN A 347 14.86 13.78 -11.58
CA ASN A 347 14.91 14.79 -10.53
C ASN A 347 15.43 14.23 -9.20
N ILE A 348 14.97 13.04 -8.77
CA ILE A 348 15.46 12.39 -7.54
C ILE A 348 16.98 12.14 -7.64
N LYS A 349 17.46 11.65 -8.79
CA LYS A 349 18.89 11.41 -9.01
C LYS A 349 19.70 12.71 -8.96
N GLU A 350 19.21 13.76 -9.61
CA GLU A 350 19.84 15.09 -9.60
C GLU A 350 19.88 15.67 -8.17
N ASN A 351 18.80 15.54 -7.41
CA ASN A 351 18.76 15.96 -6.00
C ASN A 351 19.84 15.26 -5.17
N HIS A 352 20.01 13.94 -5.38
CA HIS A 352 21.04 13.17 -4.67
C HIS A 352 22.46 13.65 -5.04
N ASP A 353 22.71 13.92 -6.32
CA ASP A 353 24.01 14.39 -6.81
C ASP A 353 24.35 15.80 -6.32
N GLU A 354 23.35 16.69 -6.26
CA GLU A 354 23.51 18.05 -5.73
C GLU A 354 23.82 18.04 -4.23
N LEU A 355 23.09 17.22 -3.45
CA LEU A 355 23.37 17.04 -2.02
C LEU A 355 24.77 16.46 -1.78
N GLU A 356 25.20 15.48 -2.59
CA GLU A 356 26.56 14.94 -2.54
C GLU A 356 27.61 16.01 -2.90
N SER A 357 27.33 16.85 -3.90
CA SER A 357 28.17 17.98 -4.30
C SER A 357 28.28 19.06 -3.20
N SER A 358 27.23 19.21 -2.40
CA SER A 358 27.21 20.01 -1.18
C SER A 358 27.91 19.34 0.02
N GLN A 359 28.68 18.27 -0.20
CA GLN A 359 29.43 17.52 0.81
C GLN A 359 28.56 16.84 1.88
N LEU A 360 27.28 16.58 1.58
CA LEU A 360 26.41 15.76 2.43
C LEU A 360 26.51 14.29 2.03
N LYS A 361 26.34 13.38 2.99
CA LYS A 361 26.34 11.94 2.69
C LYS A 361 24.97 11.53 2.18
N VAL A 362 24.94 10.97 0.97
CA VAL A 362 23.71 10.47 0.34
C VAL A 362 23.97 9.04 -0.12
N ILE A 363 22.95 8.18 -0.01
CA ILE A 363 23.05 6.84 -0.60
C ILE A 363 23.27 6.98 -2.10
N ARG A 364 24.31 6.29 -2.58
CA ARG A 364 24.62 6.22 -4.00
C ARG A 364 23.44 5.64 -4.77
N THR A 365 22.95 6.42 -5.73
CA THR A 365 21.88 6.00 -6.64
C THR A 365 22.39 5.96 -8.08
N LEU A 366 21.75 5.14 -8.91
CA LEU A 366 22.02 5.02 -10.35
C LEU A 366 20.70 4.83 -11.07
N ILE A 367 20.58 5.31 -12.31
CA ILE A 367 19.42 4.99 -13.15
C ILE A 367 19.79 3.86 -14.09
N LYS A 368 19.02 2.76 -14.04
CA LYS A 368 19.14 1.62 -14.94
C LYS A 368 17.74 1.17 -15.36
N GLU A 369 17.53 1.02 -16.68
CA GLU A 369 16.26 0.50 -17.24
C GLU A 369 15.03 1.22 -16.68
N ASN A 370 15.07 2.57 -16.62
CA ASN A 370 13.99 3.40 -16.09
C ASN A 370 13.65 3.17 -14.60
N ARG A 371 14.61 2.67 -13.82
CA ARG A 371 14.51 2.50 -12.37
C ARG A 371 15.68 3.18 -11.68
N LEU A 372 15.45 3.79 -10.52
CA LEU A 372 16.52 4.26 -9.64
C LEU A 372 16.96 3.09 -8.77
N VAL A 373 18.22 2.68 -8.90
CA VAL A 373 18.81 1.54 -8.21
C VAL A 373 19.79 2.04 -7.17
N MET A 374 19.72 1.46 -5.97
CA MET A 374 20.61 1.77 -4.85
C MET A 374 20.90 0.50 -4.03
N PRO A 375 22.02 0.43 -3.31
CA PRO A 375 22.27 -0.70 -2.42
C PRO A 375 21.26 -0.71 -1.28
N TYR A 376 20.86 -1.91 -0.85
CA TYR A 376 20.16 -2.07 0.42
C TYR A 376 21.11 -1.77 1.57
N VAL A 377 20.64 -0.94 2.49
CA VAL A 377 21.38 -0.51 3.67
C VAL A 377 20.63 -0.98 4.90
N ALA A 378 21.33 -1.75 5.75
CA ALA A 378 20.80 -2.32 6.97
C ALA A 378 21.14 -1.46 8.19
N TYR A 379 20.95 -0.14 8.06
CA TYR A 379 21.09 0.81 9.16
C TYR A 379 19.71 1.24 9.63
N ASP A 380 19.62 1.62 10.89
CA ASP A 380 18.39 2.22 11.43
C ASP A 380 18.21 3.62 10.85
N THR A 381 16.95 3.99 10.63
CA THR A 381 16.63 5.38 10.28
C THR A 381 16.97 6.28 11.47
N LEU A 382 17.23 7.56 11.21
CA LEU A 382 17.40 8.55 12.26
C LEU A 382 16.12 8.60 13.11
N SER A 383 14.93 8.44 12.53
CA SER A 383 13.67 8.37 13.29
C SER A 383 13.65 7.21 14.31
N ASP A 384 14.05 6.02 13.87
CA ASP A 384 14.12 4.83 14.74
C ASP A 384 15.17 5.03 15.86
N TYR A 385 16.33 5.61 15.53
CA TYR A 385 17.36 5.93 16.51
C TYR A 385 16.89 6.99 17.53
N LEU A 386 16.24 8.07 17.07
CA LEU A 386 15.68 9.12 17.92
C LEU A 386 14.64 8.53 18.90
N LYS A 387 13.80 7.59 18.45
CA LYS A 387 12.83 6.89 19.32
C LYS A 387 13.52 6.12 20.45
N LEU A 388 14.67 5.51 20.17
CA LEU A 388 15.46 4.76 21.15
C LEU A 388 16.11 5.70 22.18
N ILE A 389 16.77 6.76 21.72
CA ILE A 389 17.60 7.60 22.59
C ILE A 389 16.83 8.65 23.38
N ILE A 390 15.65 9.09 22.93
CA ILE A 390 14.93 10.19 23.59
C ILE A 390 14.65 9.92 25.08
N ARG A 391 14.51 8.64 25.46
CA ARG A 391 14.25 8.22 26.84
C ARG A 391 15.52 8.15 27.70
N THR A 392 16.68 7.90 27.09
CA THR A 392 17.93 7.55 27.78
C THR A 392 19.02 8.61 27.64
N ASN A 393 19.02 9.37 26.54
CA ASN A 393 19.96 10.43 26.23
C ASN A 393 19.28 11.62 25.50
N PRO A 394 18.49 12.46 26.21
CA PRO A 394 17.83 13.62 25.62
C PRO A 394 18.78 14.65 25.00
N GLU A 395 19.99 14.80 25.52
CA GLU A 395 20.99 15.73 24.97
C GLU A 395 21.45 15.31 23.56
N GLU A 396 21.65 14.02 23.34
CA GLU A 396 22.01 13.49 22.02
C GLU A 396 20.87 13.67 21.01
N PHE A 397 19.60 13.55 21.45
CA PHE A 397 18.45 13.87 20.61
C PHE A 397 18.50 15.32 20.11
N ILE A 398 18.79 16.27 20.98
CA ILE A 398 18.92 17.69 20.62
C ILE A 398 20.10 17.89 19.66
N LEU A 399 21.26 17.30 19.96
CA LEU A 399 22.46 17.38 19.11
C LEU A 399 22.23 16.83 17.70
N LEU A 400 21.47 15.75 17.54
CA LEU A 400 21.13 15.19 16.22
C LEU A 400 20.22 16.13 15.42
N PHE A 401 19.31 16.84 16.08
CA PHE A 401 18.53 17.89 15.41
C PHE A 401 19.40 19.10 15.03
N ASP A 402 20.38 19.47 15.86
CA ASP A 402 21.35 20.50 15.49
C ASP A 402 22.16 20.08 14.26
N GLN A 403 22.63 18.83 14.21
CA GLN A 403 23.34 18.25 13.06
C GLN A 403 22.45 18.19 11.80
N LEU A 404 21.20 17.78 11.95
CA LEU A 404 20.23 17.76 10.85
C LEU A 404 19.99 19.18 10.32
N TYR A 405 19.79 20.16 11.19
CA TYR A 405 19.58 21.55 10.76
C TYR A 405 20.81 22.14 10.07
N ASN A 406 22.01 21.85 10.58
CA ASN A 406 23.26 22.21 9.90
C ASN A 406 23.37 21.58 8.52
N SER A 407 22.97 20.31 8.37
CA SER A 407 22.93 19.63 7.07
C SER A 407 21.94 20.30 6.11
N ILE A 408 20.74 20.68 6.59
CA ILE A 408 19.76 21.43 5.81
C ILE A 408 20.34 22.78 5.35
N LEU A 409 21.00 23.53 6.24
CA LEU A 409 21.62 24.82 5.92
C LEU A 409 22.77 24.71 4.90
N GLN A 410 23.46 23.57 4.89
CA GLN A 410 24.56 23.26 3.97
C GLN A 410 24.06 22.74 2.61
N SER A 411 22.82 22.23 2.54
CA SER A 411 22.30 21.50 1.37
C SER A 411 22.26 22.32 0.08
N SER A 412 22.13 23.65 0.18
CA SER A 412 21.99 24.54 -0.96
C SER A 412 22.55 25.94 -0.67
N THR A 413 22.82 26.68 -1.74
CA THR A 413 23.13 28.11 -1.74
C THR A 413 22.01 28.92 -1.08
N LYS A 414 22.38 30.03 -0.44
CA LYS A 414 21.47 30.92 0.28
C LYS A 414 21.06 32.07 -0.63
N THR A 415 19.81 32.48 -0.54
CA THR A 415 19.23 33.58 -1.32
C THR A 415 18.46 34.52 -0.40
N GLU A 416 18.26 35.77 -0.85
CA GLU A 416 17.41 36.75 -0.16
C GLU A 416 15.97 36.71 -0.66
N HIS A 417 15.71 36.02 -1.77
CA HIS A 417 14.40 35.95 -2.40
C HIS A 417 13.62 34.75 -1.87
N MET A 418 12.44 35.01 -1.30
CA MET A 418 11.49 33.96 -0.91
C MET A 418 10.49 33.69 -2.03
N ASN A 419 10.07 32.43 -2.17
CA ASN A 419 9.12 32.03 -3.19
C ASN A 419 7.75 32.71 -2.97
N PRO A 420 7.21 33.46 -3.96
CA PRO A 420 5.90 34.11 -3.84
C PRO A 420 4.73 33.15 -3.67
N SER A 421 4.90 31.87 -4.03
CA SER A 421 3.88 30.82 -3.88
C SER A 421 3.87 30.16 -2.50
N PHE A 422 4.70 30.62 -1.56
CA PHE A 422 4.68 30.14 -0.19
C PHE A 422 3.33 30.44 0.47
N HIS A 423 2.58 29.40 0.85
CA HIS A 423 1.28 29.60 1.50
C HIS A 423 1.47 29.93 2.99
N GLY A 424 0.80 30.98 3.45
CA GLY A 424 1.02 31.49 4.82
C GLY A 424 2.16 32.50 4.92
N TYR A 425 2.55 33.15 3.83
CA TYR A 425 3.52 34.23 3.90
C TYR A 425 2.98 35.42 4.70
N ASN A 426 3.81 35.95 5.58
CA ASN A 426 3.55 37.11 6.41
C ASN A 426 4.81 37.97 6.49
N ASP A 427 4.75 39.16 5.89
CA ASP A 427 5.85 40.14 5.83
C ASP A 427 6.41 40.55 7.21
N SER A 428 5.68 40.31 8.30
CA SER A 428 6.11 40.65 9.66
C SER A 428 6.97 39.58 10.35
N LEU A 429 7.16 38.42 9.72
CA LEU A 429 7.89 37.29 10.31
C LEU A 429 9.29 37.10 9.71
N ASP A 430 10.24 36.72 10.56
CA ASP A 430 11.57 36.30 10.13
C ASP A 430 11.60 34.79 9.84
N TYR A 431 11.58 34.45 8.55
CA TYR A 431 11.65 33.08 8.06
C TYR A 431 13.06 32.46 8.15
N GLY A 432 14.08 33.22 8.54
CA GLY A 432 15.46 32.78 8.63
C GLY A 432 16.13 32.62 7.27
N VAL A 433 17.07 31.68 7.17
CA VAL A 433 17.83 31.43 5.93
C VAL A 433 16.90 30.85 4.86
N ILE A 434 16.87 31.51 3.70
CA ILE A 434 16.19 31.00 2.50
C ILE A 434 17.20 30.27 1.63
N LEU A 435 16.85 29.05 1.23
CA LEU A 435 17.66 28.20 0.35
C LEU A 435 17.19 28.34 -1.09
N GLU A 436 18.11 28.40 -2.05
CA GLU A 436 17.76 28.32 -3.47
C GLU A 436 17.00 27.03 -3.77
N LYS A 437 17.44 25.92 -3.17
CA LYS A 437 16.74 24.62 -3.17
C LYS A 437 16.58 24.10 -1.74
N ALA A 438 15.35 24.08 -1.24
CA ALA A 438 15.02 23.41 0.01
C ALA A 438 14.59 21.97 -0.26
N TYR A 439 15.43 21.01 0.13
CA TYR A 439 15.14 19.57 0.01
C TYR A 439 14.19 19.14 1.13
N ILE A 440 12.92 18.96 0.78
CA ILE A 440 11.79 18.79 1.71
C ILE A 440 11.82 17.45 2.46
N ASP A 441 12.54 16.48 1.89
CA ASP A 441 12.70 15.13 2.42
C ASP A 441 13.93 14.95 3.32
N MET A 442 14.65 16.02 3.66
CA MET A 442 15.72 15.98 4.68
C MET A 442 15.11 15.91 6.10
N ILE A 443 14.42 14.80 6.36
CA ILE A 443 13.71 14.51 7.61
C ILE A 443 14.16 13.15 8.18
N PRO A 444 13.97 12.88 9.48
CA PRO A 444 14.53 11.69 10.14
C PRO A 444 14.15 10.33 9.53
N VAL A 445 12.96 10.22 8.90
CA VAL A 445 12.50 8.96 8.29
C VAL A 445 13.22 8.64 6.96
N ASN A 446 13.84 9.64 6.34
CA ASN A 446 14.57 9.58 5.06
C ASN A 446 16.08 9.84 5.26
N CYS A 447 16.57 9.55 6.46
CA CYS A 447 17.97 9.66 6.85
C CYS A 447 18.34 8.41 7.65
N PHE A 448 19.47 7.77 7.35
CA PHE A 448 20.06 6.77 8.23
C PHE A 448 20.98 7.46 9.24
N HIS A 449 21.12 6.85 10.42
CA HIS A 449 22.12 7.23 11.41
C HIS A 449 23.10 6.08 11.61
N HIS A 450 24.36 6.27 11.25
CA HIS A 450 25.43 5.28 11.41
C HIS A 450 26.74 5.98 11.72
N ASP A 451 27.50 5.48 12.71
CA ASP A 451 28.80 6.03 13.12
C ASP A 451 28.81 7.56 13.36
N ASN A 452 27.75 8.08 14.00
CA ASN A 452 27.51 9.52 14.22
C ASN A 452 27.40 10.37 12.95
N GLU A 453 27.04 9.75 11.83
CA GLU A 453 26.84 10.43 10.56
C GLU A 453 25.39 10.30 10.08
N LEU A 454 24.93 11.36 9.42
CA LEU A 454 23.63 11.42 8.76
C LEU A 454 23.80 11.07 7.29
N ILE A 455 23.11 10.02 6.84
CA ILE A 455 23.18 9.54 5.45
C ILE A 455 21.78 9.61 4.83
N PHE A 456 21.57 10.55 3.91
CA PHE A 456 20.28 10.82 3.31
C PHE A 456 19.93 9.82 2.20
N PHE A 457 18.64 9.55 2.04
CA PHE A 457 18.10 8.76 0.93
C PHE A 457 16.71 9.28 0.58
N ASP A 458 16.17 8.85 -0.56
CA ASP A 458 14.80 9.18 -0.99
C ASP A 458 14.47 10.68 -1.00
N GLN A 459 15.36 11.49 -1.60
CA GLN A 459 15.20 12.95 -1.68
C GLN A 459 14.41 13.32 -2.95
N GLU A 460 13.09 13.31 -2.86
CA GLU A 460 12.15 13.48 -3.98
C GLU A 460 11.77 14.92 -4.25
N PHE A 461 11.47 15.67 -3.19
CA PHE A 461 10.80 16.94 -3.28
C PHE A 461 11.78 18.08 -2.98
N VAL A 462 11.83 19.03 -3.92
CA VAL A 462 12.55 20.28 -3.76
C VAL A 462 11.56 21.43 -3.89
N LYS A 463 11.65 22.39 -2.99
CA LYS A 463 10.98 23.68 -3.13
C LYS A 463 12.04 24.75 -3.34
N GLU A 464 11.93 25.47 -4.45
CA GLU A 464 12.86 26.53 -4.77
C GLU A 464 12.57 27.78 -3.95
N HIS A 465 13.60 28.45 -3.43
CA HIS A 465 13.48 29.70 -2.69
C HIS A 465 12.66 29.58 -1.39
N TYR A 466 12.85 28.48 -0.64
CA TYR A 466 12.09 28.18 0.58
C TYR A 466 12.95 28.29 1.86
N PRO A 467 12.34 28.58 3.03
CA PRO A 467 13.08 28.67 4.29
C PRO A 467 13.67 27.31 4.70
N ALA A 468 14.94 27.29 5.11
CA ALA A 468 15.57 26.10 5.72
C ALA A 468 14.79 25.62 6.96
N LYS A 469 14.23 26.58 7.72
CA LYS A 469 13.39 26.31 8.88
C LYS A 469 12.10 25.56 8.55
N TYR A 470 11.58 25.64 7.32
CA TYR A 470 10.40 24.85 6.92
C TYR A 470 10.73 23.35 6.85
N VAL A 471 11.91 22.98 6.36
CA VAL A 471 12.37 21.59 6.34
C VAL A 471 12.58 21.07 7.78
N LEU A 472 13.17 21.89 8.65
CA LEU A 472 13.35 21.53 10.07
C LEU A 472 12.00 21.41 10.81
N PHE A 473 11.05 22.30 10.52
CA PHE A 473 9.69 22.20 11.02
C PHE A 473 9.06 20.85 10.67
N ARG A 474 9.19 20.40 9.42
CA ARG A 474 8.70 19.07 8.99
C ARG A 474 9.38 17.95 9.79
N ALA A 475 10.70 18.02 9.94
CA ALA A 475 11.46 17.06 10.73
C ALA A 475 10.93 16.95 12.17
N LEU A 476 10.73 18.08 12.86
CA LEU A 476 10.19 18.12 14.22
C LEU A 476 8.75 17.65 14.29
N LYS A 477 7.86 18.20 13.44
CA LYS A 477 6.44 17.86 13.40
C LYS A 477 6.23 16.35 13.30
N TYR A 478 6.89 15.70 12.35
CA TYR A 478 6.71 14.27 12.13
C TYR A 478 7.38 13.42 13.22
N THR A 479 8.54 13.84 13.74
CA THR A 479 9.19 13.17 14.88
C THR A 479 8.26 13.12 16.10
N TYR A 480 7.66 14.25 16.47
CA TYR A 480 6.73 14.31 17.61
C TYR A 480 5.39 13.63 17.34
N PHE A 481 4.96 13.59 16.08
CA PHE A 481 3.76 12.85 15.69
C PHE A 481 3.95 11.33 15.84
N PHE A 482 5.10 10.79 15.46
CA PHE A 482 5.38 9.35 15.49
C PHE A 482 5.93 8.86 16.83
N ILE A 483 6.72 9.68 17.53
CA ILE A 483 7.26 9.38 18.86
C ILE A 483 6.35 10.06 19.90
N GLN A 484 5.16 9.48 20.14
CA GLN A 484 4.11 10.10 20.97
C GLN A 484 4.54 10.42 22.42
N ASP A 485 5.51 9.70 22.97
CA ASP A 485 6.05 9.98 24.31
C ASP A 485 7.12 11.09 24.31
N ALA A 486 7.54 11.61 23.15
CA ALA A 486 8.61 12.61 23.03
C ALA A 486 8.35 13.84 23.88
N GLU A 487 7.11 14.32 23.87
CA GLU A 487 6.64 15.48 24.64
C GLU A 487 6.91 15.37 26.15
N ARG A 488 7.02 14.15 26.68
CA ARG A 488 7.31 13.91 28.12
C ARG A 488 8.77 14.12 28.48
N TYR A 489 9.68 13.96 27.52
CA TYR A 489 11.12 14.01 27.73
C TYR A 489 11.70 15.35 27.26
N ILE A 490 11.28 15.79 26.08
CA ILE A 490 11.68 17.06 25.48
C ILE A 490 10.40 17.68 24.90
N PRO A 491 9.81 18.69 25.55
CA PRO A 491 8.63 19.38 25.02
C PRO A 491 8.89 19.96 23.63
N LEU A 492 7.91 19.85 22.71
CA LEU A 492 8.04 20.42 21.37
C LEU A 492 8.29 21.94 21.43
N GLY A 493 7.69 22.63 22.40
CA GLY A 493 7.88 24.07 22.61
C GLY A 493 9.34 24.46 22.83
N ASP A 494 10.12 23.64 23.54
CA ASP A 494 11.54 23.92 23.80
C ASP A 494 12.35 23.81 22.50
N MET A 495 12.02 22.84 21.64
CA MET A 495 12.62 22.72 20.30
C MET A 495 12.19 23.87 19.39
N GLN A 496 10.91 24.29 19.45
CA GLN A 496 10.42 25.43 18.70
C GLN A 496 11.13 26.73 19.10
N GLU A 497 11.38 26.94 20.39
CA GLU A 497 12.16 28.09 20.88
C GLU A 497 13.61 28.01 20.40
N ARG A 498 14.28 26.86 20.57
CA ARG A 498 15.68 26.65 20.16
C ARG A 498 15.95 27.05 18.71
N TYR A 499 15.05 26.70 17.80
CA TYR A 499 15.21 26.96 16.37
C TYR A 499 14.46 28.20 15.88
N GLY A 500 13.84 28.97 16.78
CA GLY A 500 13.06 30.17 16.43
C GLY A 500 11.91 29.85 15.48
N LEU A 501 11.12 28.82 15.80
CA LEU A 501 9.95 28.34 15.07
C LEU A 501 8.63 28.78 15.71
N ASN A 502 8.62 29.27 16.96
CA ASN A 502 7.40 29.61 17.72
C ASN A 502 6.41 30.46 16.91
N HIS A 503 6.89 31.51 16.24
CA HIS A 503 6.04 32.42 15.44
C HIS A 503 5.84 31.95 13.99
N LEU A 504 6.58 30.94 13.53
CA LEU A 504 6.51 30.39 12.18
C LEU A 504 5.65 29.14 12.09
N TRP A 505 5.40 28.45 13.21
CA TRP A 505 4.79 27.13 13.23
C TRP A 505 3.42 27.10 12.53
N GLU A 506 2.55 28.07 12.82
CA GLU A 506 1.21 28.13 12.21
C GLU A 506 1.25 28.41 10.70
N GLU A 507 2.20 29.22 10.23
CA GLU A 507 2.35 29.49 8.80
C GLU A 507 2.92 28.28 8.07
N PHE A 508 3.88 27.59 8.69
CA PHE A 508 4.43 26.34 8.17
C PHE A 508 3.40 25.22 8.16
N GLU A 509 2.48 25.16 9.14
CA GLU A 509 1.33 24.25 9.11
C GLU A 509 0.42 24.47 7.89
N LYS A 510 0.21 25.72 7.46
CA LYS A 510 -0.61 26.02 6.27
C LYS A 510 0.06 25.55 4.97
N GLU A 511 1.34 25.85 4.80
CA GLU A 511 2.12 25.34 3.65
C GLU A 511 2.18 23.81 3.67
N GLU A 512 2.36 23.22 4.85
CA GLU A 512 2.41 21.77 5.02
C GLU A 512 1.09 21.10 4.65
N TYR A 513 -0.02 21.65 5.12
CA TYR A 513 -1.34 21.17 4.76
C TYR A 513 -1.56 21.21 3.25
N ASN A 514 -1.16 22.32 2.60
CA ASN A 514 -1.25 22.45 1.15
C ASN A 514 -0.37 21.42 0.42
N PHE A 515 0.89 21.28 0.82
CA PHE A 515 1.82 20.31 0.24
C PHE A 515 1.30 18.86 0.37
N VAL A 516 0.91 18.44 1.57
CA VAL A 516 0.41 17.08 1.82
C VAL A 516 -0.90 16.84 1.08
N SER A 517 -1.79 17.82 1.05
CA SER A 517 -3.09 17.69 0.38
C SER A 517 -2.93 17.51 -1.13
N LEU A 518 -2.00 18.23 -1.75
CA LEU A 518 -1.69 18.08 -3.17
C LEU A 518 -1.00 16.74 -3.46
N ASN A 519 0.02 16.40 -2.66
CA ASN A 519 0.81 15.19 -2.88
C ASN A 519 -0.03 13.91 -2.71
N ARG A 520 -0.86 13.82 -1.66
CA ARG A 520 -1.75 12.68 -1.39
C ARG A 520 -3.13 12.79 -2.04
N LYS A 521 -3.32 13.78 -2.93
CA LYS A 521 -4.56 14.00 -3.68
C LYS A 521 -5.81 13.96 -2.79
N TYR A 522 -5.78 14.72 -1.69
CA TYR A 522 -6.83 14.72 -0.67
C TYR A 522 -8.22 14.96 -1.28
N ASN A 523 -8.32 15.84 -2.29
CA ASN A 523 -9.58 16.11 -2.99
C ASN A 523 -10.16 14.87 -3.68
N GLU A 524 -9.31 14.03 -4.30
CA GLU A 524 -9.72 12.78 -4.95
C GLU A 524 -10.10 11.71 -3.92
N TYR A 525 -9.34 11.61 -2.83
CA TYR A 525 -9.45 10.51 -1.86
C TYR A 525 -10.16 10.85 -0.55
N HIS A 526 -10.76 12.04 -0.40
CA HIS A 526 -11.33 12.49 0.87
C HIS A 526 -12.36 11.49 1.46
N ASN A 527 -13.20 10.87 0.63
CA ASN A 527 -14.16 9.85 1.08
C ASN A 527 -13.48 8.56 1.55
N PHE A 528 -12.38 8.16 0.92
CA PHE A 528 -11.54 7.06 1.40
C PHE A 528 -10.82 7.43 2.70
N LEU A 529 -10.25 8.63 2.80
CA LEU A 529 -9.52 9.10 3.98
C LEU A 529 -10.41 9.22 5.22
N LYS A 530 -11.73 9.45 5.07
CA LYS A 530 -12.68 9.33 6.20
C LYS A 530 -12.67 7.91 6.83
N ARG A 531 -12.31 6.87 6.07
CA ARG A 531 -12.24 5.47 6.53
C ARG A 531 -10.98 5.16 7.32
N THR A 532 -9.98 6.05 7.30
CA THR A 532 -8.76 5.95 8.12
C THR A 532 -8.94 6.61 9.49
N TYR A 533 -10.01 7.40 9.69
CA TYR A 533 -10.33 8.03 10.96
C TYR A 533 -10.95 7.04 11.95
N ILE A 534 -10.51 7.11 13.21
CA ILE A 534 -10.95 6.21 14.30
C ILE A 534 -11.46 7.00 15.48
N ASP A 535 -12.68 6.70 15.91
CA ASP A 535 -13.25 7.21 17.16
C ASP A 535 -12.74 6.43 18.37
N ARG A 536 -11.64 6.92 18.97
CA ARG A 536 -11.05 6.33 20.19
C ARG A 536 -12.02 6.30 21.37
N ASN A 537 -12.96 7.23 21.47
CA ASN A 537 -13.96 7.22 22.54
C ASN A 537 -15.01 6.15 22.30
N GLY A 538 -15.47 6.00 21.05
CA GLY A 538 -16.32 4.90 20.59
C GLY A 538 -15.74 3.53 20.95
N MET A 539 -14.45 3.30 20.69
CA MET A 539 -13.77 2.05 21.06
C MET A 539 -13.83 1.76 22.56
N ARG A 540 -13.55 2.77 23.40
CA ARG A 540 -13.64 2.64 24.87
C ARG A 540 -15.07 2.33 25.32
N VAL A 541 -16.07 2.91 24.68
CA VAL A 541 -17.49 2.63 24.95
C VAL A 541 -17.83 1.19 24.57
N ASN A 542 -17.38 0.72 23.40
CA ASN A 542 -17.59 -0.65 22.94
C ASN A 542 -16.97 -1.68 23.89
N ALA A 543 -15.73 -1.45 24.33
CA ALA A 543 -15.09 -2.31 25.34
C ALA A 543 -15.90 -2.39 26.65
N LYS A 544 -16.44 -1.26 27.13
CA LYS A 544 -17.30 -1.23 28.33
C LYS A 544 -18.64 -1.96 28.12
N LYS A 545 -19.19 -2.00 26.91
CA LYS A 545 -20.45 -2.72 26.61
C LYS A 545 -20.29 -4.23 26.82
N LEU A 546 -19.11 -4.79 26.53
CA LEU A 546 -18.82 -6.22 26.75
C LEU A 546 -19.02 -6.65 28.22
N LEU A 547 -18.69 -5.78 29.18
CA LEU A 547 -18.89 -6.05 30.61
C LEU A 547 -20.34 -5.91 31.08
N LYS A 548 -21.14 -5.10 30.38
CA LYS A 548 -22.53 -4.80 30.77
C LYS A 548 -23.55 -5.83 30.26
N ALA A 549 -23.19 -6.60 29.23
CA ALA A 549 -24.09 -7.59 28.63
C ALA A 549 -24.57 -8.67 29.61
N ASN A 550 -23.86 -8.90 30.72
CA ASN A 550 -24.17 -9.96 31.70
C ASN A 550 -24.85 -9.50 33.00
N ARG A 551 -25.26 -8.23 33.15
CA ARG A 551 -25.90 -7.73 34.39
C ARG A 551 -27.42 -7.60 34.31
N LYS A 552 -28.10 -8.53 33.62
CA LYS A 552 -29.58 -8.56 33.56
C LYS A 552 -30.23 -9.80 34.20
N ASN A 553 -29.47 -10.68 34.83
CA ASN A 553 -29.99 -11.86 35.54
C ASN A 553 -29.33 -12.06 36.92
N ASP A 554 -29.24 -11.00 37.72
CA ASP A 554 -29.06 -11.13 39.18
C ASP A 554 -30.22 -10.41 39.90
#